data_AF-A0A923PMS8-F1
#
_entry.id   AF-A0A923PMS8-F1
#
_cell.length_a   1.000
_cell.length_b   1.000
_cell.length_c   1.000
_cell.angle_alpha   90.00
_cell.angle_beta   90.00
_cell.angle_gamma   90.00
#
_symmetry.space_group_name_H-M   'P 1'
#
loop_
_entity.id
_entity.type
_entity.pdbx_description
1 polymer ?
#
loop_
_entity_poly.entity_id
_entity_poly.type
_entity_poly.pdbx_seq_one_letter_code
_entity_poly.pdbx_strand_id
1 'polypeptide(L)'
;IGSFVVNPNNATPEITTAIPVGTHLLRYTYTDQCGNSDFSDYLFTVEDRTAPVAICEDGLNIGISSGSSSTTGLPTGFAVLTPENIDNGSYDDCSGVTLSIARVNAANIALEVYDQELILTCADLGTVRVGLRVEDAAGNVNFCWLDVLVEDKNAPVCIPPSPVTLSCIEYNAALPADITETTIEERNAVFGAAAGVDNCEVTITET
;
A
#
# COMPACT_ATOMS: atom_id res chain seq x y z
N ILE A 1 -28.55 -17.96 -12.13
CA ILE A 1 -28.93 -17.35 -13.42
C ILE A 1 -29.96 -18.26 -14.09
N GLY A 2 -31.05 -17.70 -14.64
CA GLY A 2 -32.21 -18.45 -15.14
C GLY A 2 -32.01 -19.01 -16.55
N SER A 3 -33.06 -19.64 -17.11
CA SER A 3 -33.06 -20.11 -18.50
C SER A 3 -33.25 -18.95 -19.47
N PHE A 4 -32.38 -18.81 -20.46
CA PHE A 4 -32.56 -17.88 -21.57
C PHE A 4 -33.10 -18.66 -22.77
N VAL A 5 -34.17 -18.15 -23.39
CA VAL A 5 -34.65 -18.68 -24.67
C VAL A 5 -33.82 -18.01 -25.75
N VAL A 6 -33.15 -18.81 -26.57
CA VAL A 6 -32.41 -18.32 -27.74
C VAL A 6 -33.12 -18.86 -28.97
N ASN A 7 -33.62 -17.98 -29.84
CA ASN A 7 -34.17 -18.35 -31.13
C ASN A 7 -33.09 -18.28 -32.22
N PRO A 8 -32.49 -19.42 -32.65
CA PRO A 8 -31.43 -19.43 -33.66
C PRO A 8 -31.90 -18.95 -35.04
N ASN A 9 -33.21 -18.85 -35.29
CA ASN A 9 -33.77 -18.43 -36.57
C ASN A 9 -34.08 -16.92 -36.66
N ASN A 10 -33.95 -16.17 -35.56
CA ASN A 10 -34.32 -14.75 -35.53
C ASN A 10 -33.20 -13.82 -36.04
N ALA A 11 -31.99 -14.34 -36.32
CA ALA A 11 -30.78 -13.58 -36.72
C ALA A 11 -30.40 -12.40 -35.80
N THR A 12 -31.12 -12.20 -34.70
CA THR A 12 -30.86 -11.20 -33.67
C THR A 12 -30.10 -11.85 -32.51
N PRO A 13 -29.02 -11.24 -32.02
CA PRO A 13 -28.40 -11.67 -30.78
C PRO A 13 -29.39 -11.51 -29.62
N GLU A 14 -29.86 -12.62 -29.04
CA GLU A 14 -30.80 -12.60 -27.91
C GLU A 14 -30.09 -12.71 -26.54
N ILE A 15 -28.77 -12.86 -26.55
CA ILE A 15 -27.96 -12.79 -25.32
C ILE A 15 -27.62 -11.33 -25.05
N THR A 16 -28.28 -10.77 -24.04
CA THR A 16 -28.10 -9.38 -23.60
C THR A 16 -27.11 -9.23 -22.44
N THR A 17 -26.68 -10.35 -21.83
CA THR A 17 -25.75 -10.38 -20.70
C THR A 17 -24.72 -11.48 -20.87
N ALA A 18 -23.50 -11.26 -20.36
CA ALA A 18 -22.45 -12.29 -20.36
C ALA A 18 -22.92 -13.57 -19.64
N ILE A 19 -22.49 -14.72 -20.16
CA ILE A 19 -22.68 -16.03 -19.51
C ILE A 19 -21.59 -16.16 -18.44
N PRO A 20 -21.94 -16.41 -17.17
CA PRO A 20 -20.95 -16.48 -16.09
C PRO A 20 -20.04 -17.71 -16.28
N VAL A 21 -18.90 -17.72 -15.60
CA VAL A 21 -18.02 -18.89 -15.50
C VAL A 21 -18.78 -20.09 -14.91
N GLY A 22 -18.55 -21.28 -15.46
CA GLY A 22 -19.14 -22.53 -15.01
C GLY A 22 -19.78 -23.35 -16.11
N THR A 23 -20.41 -24.46 -15.74
CA THR A 23 -21.12 -25.35 -16.66
C THR A 23 -22.54 -24.88 -16.90
N HIS A 24 -22.91 -24.81 -18.17
CA HIS A 24 -24.21 -24.37 -18.65
C HIS A 24 -24.85 -25.43 -19.55
N LEU A 25 -26.18 -25.40 -19.59
CA LEU A 25 -26.98 -26.30 -20.41
C LEU A 25 -27.63 -25.50 -21.54
N LEU A 26 -27.29 -25.84 -22.78
CA LEU A 26 -28.00 -25.37 -23.95
C LEU A 26 -29.01 -26.42 -24.39
N ARG A 27 -30.31 -26.13 -24.28
CA ARG A 27 -31.39 -27.02 -24.74
C ARG A 27 -31.88 -26.59 -26.11
N TYR A 28 -31.77 -27.49 -27.07
CA TYR A 28 -32.42 -27.37 -28.37
C TYR A 28 -33.79 -28.04 -28.30
N THR A 29 -34.85 -27.32 -28.66
CA THR A 29 -36.20 -27.89 -28.79
C THR A 29 -36.63 -27.79 -30.25
N TYR A 30 -37.01 -28.92 -30.83
CA TYR A 30 -37.45 -29.01 -32.22
C TYR A 30 -38.92 -29.37 -32.21
N THR A 31 -39.76 -28.61 -32.92
CA THR A 31 -41.18 -28.88 -33.07
C THR A 31 -41.50 -29.02 -34.55
N ASP A 32 -42.16 -30.10 -34.95
CA ASP A 32 -42.57 -30.31 -36.34
C ASP A 32 -43.88 -29.56 -36.67
N GLN A 33 -44.26 -29.53 -37.95
CA GLN A 33 -45.50 -28.86 -38.40
C GLN A 33 -46.78 -29.53 -37.88
N CYS A 34 -46.67 -30.77 -37.41
CA CYS A 34 -47.77 -31.53 -36.84
C CYS A 34 -47.92 -31.30 -35.33
N GLY A 35 -47.01 -30.53 -34.70
CA GLY A 35 -47.01 -30.21 -33.28
C GLY A 35 -46.27 -31.20 -32.39
N ASN A 36 -45.54 -32.18 -32.95
CA ASN A 36 -44.69 -33.05 -32.15
C ASN A 36 -43.42 -32.30 -31.77
N SER A 37 -43.00 -32.41 -30.51
CA SER A 37 -41.79 -31.76 -30.00
C SER A 37 -40.82 -32.76 -29.38
N ASP A 38 -39.53 -32.56 -29.60
CA ASP A 38 -38.45 -33.26 -28.91
C ASP A 38 -37.34 -32.27 -28.50
N PHE A 39 -36.43 -32.68 -27.62
CA PHE A 39 -35.32 -31.84 -27.19
C PHE A 39 -33.99 -32.59 -27.10
N SER A 40 -32.90 -31.83 -27.24
CA SER A 40 -31.54 -32.32 -27.01
C SER A 40 -30.78 -31.30 -26.18
N ASP A 41 -30.04 -31.80 -25.20
CA ASP A 41 -29.25 -30.99 -24.27
C ASP A 41 -27.77 -31.05 -24.64
N TYR A 42 -27.14 -29.89 -24.72
CA TYR A 42 -25.70 -29.73 -24.93
C TYR A 42 -25.10 -29.01 -23.72
N LEU A 43 -24.22 -29.71 -23.01
CA LEU A 43 -23.45 -29.13 -21.90
C LEU A 43 -22.23 -28.41 -22.47
N PHE A 44 -22.02 -27.17 -22.04
CA PHE A 44 -20.79 -26.42 -22.32
C PHE A 44 -20.29 -25.77 -21.05
N THR A 45 -18.98 -25.50 -21.00
CA THR A 45 -18.34 -24.85 -19.85
C THR A 45 -17.73 -23.53 -20.31
N VAL A 46 -17.98 -22.47 -19.56
CA VAL A 46 -17.28 -21.20 -19.68
C VAL A 46 -16.16 -21.19 -18.64
N GLU A 47 -14.93 -21.00 -19.10
CA GLU A 47 -13.72 -20.91 -18.27
C GLU A 47 -13.13 -19.52 -18.41
N ASP A 48 -12.65 -18.97 -17.31
CA ASP A 48 -11.87 -17.74 -17.32
C ASP A 48 -10.39 -18.06 -17.50
N ARG A 49 -9.78 -17.39 -18.46
CA ARG A 49 -8.39 -17.57 -18.89
C ARG A 49 -7.71 -16.23 -19.21
N THR A 50 -8.36 -15.13 -18.87
CA THR A 50 -7.86 -13.79 -19.14
C THR A 50 -7.39 -13.20 -17.83
N ALA A 51 -6.21 -12.59 -17.83
CA ALA A 51 -5.75 -11.89 -16.65
C ALA A 51 -6.60 -10.62 -16.40
N PRO A 52 -6.79 -10.21 -15.14
CA PRO A 52 -7.51 -8.98 -14.82
C PRO A 52 -6.80 -7.74 -15.37
N VAL A 53 -7.53 -6.64 -15.45
CA VAL A 53 -6.96 -5.32 -15.74
C VAL A 53 -6.51 -4.68 -14.43
N ALA A 54 -5.20 -4.51 -14.26
CA ALA A 54 -4.61 -3.82 -13.11
C ALA A 54 -4.43 -2.33 -13.41
N ILE A 55 -5.01 -1.47 -12.59
CA ILE A 55 -4.97 -0.01 -12.74
C ILE A 55 -4.47 0.60 -11.43
N CYS A 56 -3.30 1.24 -11.49
CA CYS A 56 -2.73 1.92 -10.33
C CYS A 56 -3.07 3.41 -10.37
N GLU A 57 -3.19 4.02 -9.20
CA GLU A 57 -3.17 5.47 -9.02
C GLU A 57 -1.83 6.07 -9.46
N ASP A 58 -1.81 7.38 -9.67
CA ASP A 58 -0.59 8.14 -10.02
C ASP A 58 -0.29 9.19 -8.94
N GLY A 59 0.98 9.27 -8.52
CA GLY A 59 1.47 10.31 -7.62
C GLY A 59 0.88 10.31 -6.21
N LEU A 60 1.00 9.18 -5.49
CA LEU A 60 0.58 9.10 -4.09
C LEU A 60 1.66 9.67 -3.15
N ASN A 61 1.25 10.59 -2.26
CA ASN A 61 2.08 11.06 -1.16
C ASN A 61 1.52 10.54 0.17
N ILE A 62 2.38 9.97 1.01
CA ILE A 62 2.00 9.46 2.33
C ILE A 62 2.88 10.07 3.41
N GLY A 63 2.23 10.55 4.48
CA GLY A 63 2.90 11.05 5.67
C GLY A 63 3.15 9.93 6.67
N ILE A 64 4.36 9.85 7.21
CA ILE A 64 4.67 8.99 8.35
C ILE A 64 4.02 9.58 9.60
N SER A 65 3.32 8.74 10.37
CA SER A 65 2.75 9.11 11.66
C SER A 65 3.68 8.70 12.80
N SER A 66 3.49 9.33 13.96
CA SER A 66 4.16 8.93 15.19
C SER A 66 3.58 7.63 15.75
N GLY A 67 4.48 6.75 16.19
CA GLY A 67 4.25 5.55 16.98
C GLY A 67 5.29 5.48 18.10
N SER A 68 5.27 4.38 18.87
CA SER A 68 6.26 4.11 19.90
C SER A 68 6.86 2.72 19.69
N SER A 69 8.18 2.62 19.71
CA SER A 69 8.82 1.31 19.77
C SER A 69 8.48 0.64 21.09
N SER A 70 7.94 -0.58 21.04
CA SER A 70 7.73 -1.41 22.23
C SER A 70 9.05 -1.86 22.88
N THR A 71 10.17 -1.75 22.16
CA THR A 71 11.48 -2.22 22.62
C THR A 71 12.32 -1.09 23.21
N THR A 72 12.33 0.09 22.59
CA THR A 72 13.15 1.23 23.05
C THR A 72 12.35 2.29 23.81
N GLY A 73 11.00 2.29 23.70
CA GLY A 73 10.15 3.34 24.26
C GLY A 73 10.32 4.71 23.61
N LEU A 74 11.13 4.79 22.55
CA LEU A 74 11.32 6.02 21.77
C LEU A 74 10.22 6.14 20.70
N PRO A 75 9.86 7.37 20.31
CA PRO A 75 8.97 7.56 19.19
C PRO A 75 9.57 6.93 17.92
N THR A 76 8.72 6.28 17.14
CA THR A 76 9.08 5.67 15.85
C THR A 76 8.04 6.04 14.81
N GLY A 77 8.48 6.39 13.62
CA GLY A 77 7.61 6.73 12.51
C GLY A 77 7.20 5.49 11.74
N PHE A 78 5.90 5.32 11.54
CA PHE A 78 5.39 4.38 10.55
C PHE A 78 4.16 4.90 9.79
N ALA A 79 3.95 4.36 8.61
CA ALA A 79 2.71 4.44 7.86
C ALA A 79 2.37 3.05 7.32
N VAL A 80 1.08 2.77 7.16
CA VAL A 80 0.60 1.53 6.54
C VAL A 80 -0.07 1.91 5.23
N LEU A 81 0.41 1.32 4.14
CA LEU A 81 -0.18 1.45 2.82
C LEU A 81 -0.91 0.14 2.48
N THR A 82 -2.17 0.24 2.09
CA THR A 82 -2.97 -0.92 1.65
C THR A 82 -3.13 -0.92 0.13
N PRO A 83 -3.45 -2.07 -0.50
CA PRO A 83 -3.69 -2.15 -1.93
C PRO A 83 -4.76 -1.17 -2.42
N GLU A 84 -5.81 -0.94 -1.63
CA GLU A 84 -6.90 -0.02 -1.98
C GLU A 84 -6.44 1.45 -2.02
N ASN A 85 -5.34 1.81 -1.37
CA ASN A 85 -4.80 3.17 -1.44
C ASN A 85 -4.13 3.47 -2.79
N ILE A 86 -3.76 2.43 -3.54
CA ILE A 86 -3.04 2.56 -4.81
C ILE A 86 -3.81 1.99 -5.99
N ASP A 87 -4.95 1.36 -5.76
CA ASP A 87 -5.83 0.84 -6.81
C ASP A 87 -6.75 1.93 -7.35
N ASN A 88 -6.80 2.08 -8.67
CA ASN A 88 -7.67 3.04 -9.36
C ASN A 88 -8.81 2.31 -10.10
N GLY A 89 -9.38 1.29 -9.45
CA GLY A 89 -10.50 0.52 -9.99
C GLY A 89 -10.09 -0.62 -10.91
N SER A 90 -9.11 -1.43 -10.49
CA SER A 90 -8.81 -2.69 -11.16
C SER A 90 -10.04 -3.60 -11.23
N TYR A 91 -10.18 -4.34 -12.34
CA TYR A 91 -11.36 -5.16 -12.57
C TYR A 91 -11.04 -6.40 -13.41
N ASP A 92 -11.98 -7.35 -13.40
CA ASP A 92 -11.98 -8.52 -14.25
C ASP A 92 -13.35 -8.64 -14.95
N ASP A 93 -13.37 -9.30 -16.12
CA ASP A 93 -14.57 -9.46 -16.94
C ASP A 93 -15.51 -10.56 -16.41
N CYS A 94 -14.97 -11.55 -15.70
CA CYS A 94 -15.69 -12.77 -15.31
C CYS A 94 -16.00 -12.84 -13.82
N SER A 95 -15.21 -12.16 -12.98
CA SER A 95 -15.22 -12.30 -11.54
C SER A 95 -14.80 -11.02 -10.80
N GLY A 96 -14.79 -11.07 -9.47
CA GLY A 96 -14.18 -10.03 -8.66
C GLY A 96 -12.66 -10.22 -8.57
N VAL A 97 -11.95 -9.17 -8.18
CA VAL A 97 -10.50 -9.20 -8.01
C VAL A 97 -10.09 -9.18 -6.55
N THR A 98 -8.94 -9.80 -6.25
CA THR A 98 -8.22 -9.70 -4.98
C THR A 98 -6.94 -8.91 -5.20
N LEU A 99 -6.68 -7.96 -4.31
CA LEU A 99 -5.55 -7.03 -4.41
C LEU A 99 -4.48 -7.38 -3.38
N SER A 100 -3.22 -7.14 -3.72
CA SER A 100 -2.09 -7.28 -2.79
C SER A 100 -0.94 -6.35 -3.20
N ILE A 101 -0.12 -5.92 -2.24
CA ILE A 101 0.89 -4.87 -2.41
C ILE A 101 2.28 -5.34 -1.93
N ALA A 102 3.34 -4.85 -2.58
CA ALA A 102 4.74 -5.06 -2.17
C ALA A 102 5.64 -3.95 -2.69
N ARG A 103 6.81 -3.72 -2.07
CA ARG A 103 7.90 -2.96 -2.71
C ARG A 103 8.40 -3.69 -3.96
N VAL A 104 8.69 -2.94 -5.00
CA VAL A 104 9.32 -3.47 -6.23
C VAL A 104 10.58 -2.69 -6.57
N ASN A 105 11.52 -3.35 -7.23
CA ASN A 105 12.72 -2.66 -7.72
C ASN A 105 12.46 -1.89 -9.02
N ALA A 106 13.49 -1.24 -9.56
CA ALA A 106 13.39 -0.49 -10.83
C ALA A 106 13.00 -1.36 -12.05
N ALA A 107 13.12 -2.68 -11.97
CA ALA A 107 12.66 -3.62 -12.99
C ALA A 107 11.24 -4.16 -12.71
N ASN A 108 10.52 -3.57 -11.75
CA ASN A 108 9.19 -3.97 -11.28
C ASN A 108 9.13 -5.41 -10.73
N ILE A 109 10.25 -5.90 -10.18
CA ILE A 109 10.32 -7.21 -9.52
C ILE A 109 10.12 -6.99 -8.02
N ALA A 110 9.22 -7.77 -7.43
CA ALA A 110 8.92 -7.71 -6.01
C ALA A 110 10.17 -8.00 -5.15
N LEU A 111 10.40 -7.15 -4.16
CA LEU A 111 11.47 -7.28 -3.17
C LEU A 111 11.03 -8.08 -1.94
N GLU A 112 9.72 -8.21 -1.74
CA GLU A 112 9.07 -8.95 -0.67
C GLU A 112 7.83 -9.67 -1.21
N VAL A 113 7.22 -10.50 -0.36
CA VAL A 113 5.97 -11.19 -0.73
C VAL A 113 4.84 -10.17 -0.77
N TYR A 114 3.96 -10.28 -1.77
CA TYR A 114 2.74 -9.49 -1.85
C TYR A 114 1.82 -9.80 -0.67
N ASP A 115 1.37 -8.77 0.04
CA ASP A 115 0.51 -8.87 1.23
C ASP A 115 -0.62 -7.83 1.18
N GLN A 116 -1.46 -7.77 2.22
CA GLN A 116 -2.54 -6.79 2.36
C GLN A 116 -2.07 -5.45 2.96
N GLU A 117 -0.87 -5.42 3.53
CA GLU A 117 -0.33 -4.23 4.18
C GLU A 117 1.15 -4.08 3.85
N LEU A 118 1.54 -2.86 3.51
CA LEU A 118 2.93 -2.47 3.33
C LEU A 118 3.30 -1.43 4.40
N ILE A 119 4.17 -1.83 5.33
CA ILE A 119 4.64 -0.95 6.40
C ILE A 119 5.81 -0.11 5.89
N LEU A 120 5.63 1.21 5.89
CA LEU A 120 6.64 2.21 5.58
C LEU A 120 7.16 2.82 6.88
N THR A 121 8.46 3.04 6.96
CA THR A 121 9.17 3.55 8.14
C THR A 121 10.01 4.77 7.79
N CYS A 122 10.67 5.39 8.77
CA CYS A 122 11.60 6.49 8.51
C CYS A 122 12.77 6.13 7.57
N ALA A 123 13.09 4.84 7.42
CA ALA A 123 14.08 4.38 6.44
C ALA A 123 13.59 4.46 4.98
N ASP A 124 12.27 4.59 4.79
CA ASP A 124 11.61 4.65 3.49
C ASP A 124 11.35 6.11 3.04
N LEU A 125 11.87 7.12 3.76
CA LEU A 125 11.70 8.53 3.40
C LEU A 125 12.22 8.82 1.98
N GLY A 126 11.44 9.60 1.23
CA GLY A 126 11.67 9.86 -0.19
C GLY A 126 10.78 8.99 -1.08
N THR A 127 11.25 8.66 -2.28
CA THR A 127 10.45 7.92 -3.26
C THR A 127 10.63 6.42 -3.11
N VAL A 128 9.53 5.72 -2.87
CA VAL A 128 9.46 4.25 -2.81
C VAL A 128 8.61 3.74 -3.95
N ARG A 129 9.15 2.80 -4.73
CA ARG A 129 8.39 2.16 -5.80
C ARG A 129 7.63 0.94 -5.26
N VAL A 130 6.32 0.92 -5.49
CA VAL A 130 5.43 -0.15 -5.03
C VAL A 130 4.70 -0.78 -6.21
N GLY A 131 4.45 -2.08 -6.11
CA GLY A 131 3.67 -2.86 -7.07
C GLY A 131 2.33 -3.24 -6.48
N LEU A 132 1.29 -3.19 -7.30
CA LEU A 132 -0.01 -3.77 -7.05
C LEU A 132 -0.13 -5.07 -7.85
N ARG A 133 -0.49 -6.16 -7.17
CA ARG A 133 -0.85 -7.44 -7.78
C ARG A 133 -2.35 -7.62 -7.70
N VAL A 134 -2.96 -7.86 -8.85
CA VAL A 134 -4.39 -8.10 -9.01
C VAL A 134 -4.58 -9.53 -9.47
N GLU A 135 -5.38 -10.30 -8.73
CA GLU A 135 -5.69 -11.70 -9.00
C GLU A 135 -7.20 -11.89 -9.13
N ASP A 136 -7.65 -12.60 -10.16
CA ASP A 136 -9.06 -12.96 -10.35
C ASP A 136 -9.43 -14.25 -9.58
N ALA A 137 -10.71 -14.66 -9.66
CA ALA A 137 -11.16 -15.89 -8.99
C ALA A 137 -10.65 -17.20 -9.65
N ALA A 138 -10.13 -17.13 -10.88
CA ALA A 138 -9.54 -18.26 -11.60
C ALA A 138 -8.03 -18.39 -11.38
N GLY A 139 -7.41 -17.46 -10.66
CA GLY A 139 -5.99 -17.41 -10.36
C GLY A 139 -5.14 -16.77 -11.45
N ASN A 140 -5.74 -16.11 -12.46
CA ASN A 140 -4.97 -15.30 -13.38
C ASN A 140 -4.58 -13.99 -12.70
N VAL A 141 -3.40 -13.47 -13.07
CA VAL A 141 -2.78 -12.34 -12.38
C VAL A 141 -2.30 -11.28 -13.36
N ASN A 142 -2.40 -10.04 -12.93
CA ASN A 142 -1.77 -8.91 -13.59
C ASN A 142 -1.21 -7.93 -12.55
N PHE A 143 -0.34 -7.03 -13.01
CA PHE A 143 0.39 -6.13 -12.13
C PHE A 143 0.40 -4.71 -12.69
N CYS A 144 0.40 -3.73 -11.79
CA CYS A 144 0.78 -2.36 -12.09
C CYS A 144 1.73 -1.84 -10.99
N TRP A 145 2.32 -0.68 -11.20
CA TRP A 145 3.28 -0.08 -10.27
C TRP A 145 3.14 1.44 -10.26
N LEU A 146 3.54 2.05 -9.15
CA LEU A 146 3.61 3.48 -8.97
C LEU A 146 4.74 3.85 -8.01
N ASP A 147 5.14 5.12 -8.06
CA ASP A 147 6.10 5.71 -7.14
C ASP A 147 5.33 6.46 -6.03
N VAL A 148 5.59 6.12 -4.78
CA VAL A 148 4.98 6.73 -3.59
C VAL A 148 6.00 7.66 -2.94
N LEU A 149 5.64 8.91 -2.70
CA LEU A 149 6.46 9.85 -1.94
C LEU A 149 6.14 9.73 -0.45
N VAL A 150 7.11 9.26 0.33
CA VAL A 150 7.03 9.12 1.78
C VAL A 150 7.66 10.33 2.44
N GLU A 151 6.88 11.04 3.24
CA GLU A 151 7.28 12.29 3.88
C GLU A 151 7.14 12.21 5.40
N ASP A 152 8.07 12.81 6.13
CA ASP A 152 7.83 13.18 7.53
C ASP A 152 7.38 14.63 7.60
N LYS A 153 6.21 14.85 8.17
CA LYS A 153 5.60 16.18 8.33
C LYS A 153 5.55 16.63 9.78
N ASN A 154 6.03 15.81 10.69
CA ASN A 154 6.08 16.15 12.09
C ASN A 154 7.33 16.98 12.35
N ALA A 155 7.15 18.08 13.07
CA ALA A 155 8.29 18.89 13.50
C ALA A 155 8.90 18.28 14.76
N PRO A 156 10.24 18.21 14.86
CA PRO A 156 10.90 17.72 16.05
C PRO A 156 10.66 18.67 17.23
N VAL A 157 10.57 18.10 18.43
CA VAL A 157 10.50 18.85 19.69
C VAL A 157 11.88 18.87 20.34
N CYS A 158 12.38 20.07 20.62
CA CYS A 158 13.61 20.27 21.40
C CYS A 158 13.26 20.45 22.88
N ILE A 159 13.86 19.63 23.74
CA ILE A 159 13.74 19.68 25.19
C ILE A 159 15.09 20.14 25.75
N PRO A 160 15.20 21.40 26.23
CA PRO A 160 16.43 21.87 26.83
C PRO A 160 16.71 21.15 28.16
N PRO A 161 17.98 21.11 28.61
CA PRO A 161 18.28 20.61 29.94
C PRO A 161 17.68 21.51 31.03
N SER A 162 17.62 21.00 32.25
CA SER A 162 17.11 21.79 33.39
C SER A 162 18.00 23.00 33.66
N PRO A 163 17.44 24.15 34.07
CA PRO A 163 18.23 25.33 34.38
C PRO A 163 19.21 25.06 35.52
N VAL A 164 20.47 25.44 35.32
CA VAL A 164 21.54 25.30 36.31
C VAL A 164 21.85 26.68 36.90
N THR A 165 22.11 26.74 38.21
CA THR A 165 22.65 27.93 38.88
C THR A 165 24.06 27.62 39.36
N LEU A 166 25.02 28.44 38.94
CA LEU A 166 26.43 28.30 39.31
C LEU A 166 26.89 29.57 40.04
N SER A 167 27.68 29.40 41.09
CA SER A 167 28.47 30.49 41.67
C SER A 167 29.66 30.85 40.77
N CYS A 168 30.23 32.04 40.94
CA CYS A 168 31.40 32.44 40.16
C CYS A 168 32.61 31.51 40.37
N ILE A 169 32.73 30.88 41.54
CA ILE A 169 33.82 29.94 41.83
C ILE A 169 33.62 28.64 41.04
N GLU A 170 32.39 28.13 40.96
CA GLU A 170 32.06 26.93 40.19
C GLU A 170 32.20 27.18 38.68
N TYR A 171 31.75 28.33 38.19
CA TYR A 171 31.91 28.71 36.78
C TYR A 171 33.39 28.72 36.36
N ASN A 172 34.24 29.45 37.09
CA ASN A 172 35.67 29.57 36.77
C ASN A 172 36.45 28.26 36.93
N ALA A 173 35.92 27.30 37.72
CA ALA A 173 36.53 25.99 37.89
C ALA A 173 36.12 25.00 36.78
N ALA A 174 34.92 25.18 36.20
CA ALA A 174 34.32 24.24 35.25
C ALA A 174 34.43 24.67 33.79
N LEU A 175 34.50 25.98 33.49
CA LEU A 175 34.48 26.52 32.14
C LEU A 175 35.59 27.58 31.95
N PRO A 176 36.10 27.77 30.72
CA PRO A 176 37.04 28.84 30.38
C PRO A 176 36.40 30.23 30.50
N ALA A 177 37.24 31.26 30.45
CA ALA A 177 36.81 32.66 30.53
C ALA A 177 35.90 33.06 29.35
N ASP A 178 36.14 32.48 28.17
CA ASP A 178 35.27 32.59 27.01
C ASP A 178 34.59 31.24 26.76
N ILE A 179 33.28 31.17 27.00
CA ILE A 179 32.49 29.95 26.83
C ILE A 179 32.49 29.44 25.38
N THR A 180 32.79 30.28 24.39
CA THR A 180 32.83 29.86 22.98
C THR A 180 34.07 29.00 22.67
N GLU A 181 35.06 28.97 23.56
CA GLU A 181 36.23 28.09 23.45
C GLU A 181 35.96 26.65 23.90
N THR A 182 34.77 26.38 24.45
CA THR A 182 34.38 25.06 24.95
C THR A 182 33.89 24.12 23.86
N THR A 183 34.13 22.82 24.05
CA THR A 183 33.47 21.79 23.22
C THR A 183 32.03 21.55 23.69
N ILE A 184 31.22 20.93 22.83
CA ILE A 184 29.85 20.51 23.17
C ILE A 184 29.84 19.59 24.39
N GLU A 185 30.84 18.71 24.51
CA GLU A 185 30.97 17.79 25.65
C GLU A 185 31.23 18.54 26.96
N GLU A 186 32.08 19.58 26.93
CA GLU A 186 32.39 20.40 28.10
C GLU A 186 31.18 21.21 28.56
N ARG A 187 30.40 21.77 27.62
CA ARG A 187 29.14 22.45 27.95
C ARG A 187 28.09 21.49 28.48
N ASN A 188 27.91 20.34 27.83
CA ASN A 188 26.95 19.33 28.26
C ASN A 188 27.29 18.75 29.63
N ALA A 189 28.57 18.69 30.01
CA ALA A 189 28.99 18.26 31.34
C ALA A 189 28.53 19.22 32.45
N VAL A 190 28.41 20.52 32.13
CA VAL A 190 28.04 21.57 33.10
C VAL A 190 26.55 21.90 33.06
N PHE A 191 25.97 22.00 31.86
CA PHE A 191 24.59 22.44 31.66
C PHE A 191 23.61 21.29 31.40
N GLY A 192 24.12 20.07 31.18
CA GLY A 192 23.33 18.96 30.63
C GLY A 192 23.19 19.07 29.11
N ALA A 193 22.75 17.98 28.49
CA ALA A 193 22.50 17.94 27.05
C ALA A 193 21.02 18.20 26.74
N ALA A 194 20.75 18.90 25.64
CA ALA A 194 19.41 18.97 25.07
C ALA A 194 18.99 17.60 24.51
N ALA A 195 17.69 17.30 24.56
CA ALA A 195 17.10 16.14 23.92
C ALA A 195 16.20 16.56 22.76
N GLY A 196 16.21 15.78 21.69
CA GLY A 196 15.37 15.96 20.51
C GLY A 196 14.42 14.79 20.41
N VAL A 197 13.13 15.06 20.23
CA VAL A 197 12.09 14.03 20.13
C VAL A 197 11.34 14.22 18.83
N ASP A 198 11.32 13.19 18.00
CA ASP A 198 10.57 13.12 16.75
C ASP A 198 10.28 11.66 16.41
N ASN A 199 9.34 11.42 15.48
CA ASN A 199 9.08 10.08 14.98
C ASN A 199 10.16 9.58 14.02
N CYS A 200 10.91 10.46 13.37
CA CYS A 200 12.11 10.11 12.62
C CYS A 200 13.38 10.70 13.26
N GLU A 201 14.52 10.61 12.57
CA GLU A 201 15.80 11.02 13.15
C GLU A 201 15.85 12.52 13.44
N VAL A 202 16.29 12.88 14.64
CA VAL A 202 16.55 14.27 15.03
C VAL A 202 18.05 14.50 15.14
N THR A 203 18.53 15.54 14.47
CA THR A 203 19.88 16.06 14.70
C THR A 203 19.81 17.30 15.57
N ILE A 204 20.53 17.30 16.68
CA ILE A 204 20.67 18.47 17.57
C ILE A 204 21.99 19.14 17.25
N THR A 205 21.97 20.44 17.02
CA THR A 205 23.17 21.26 16.89
C THR A 205 23.15 22.31 17.99
N GLU A 206 24.27 22.42 18.71
CA GLU A 206 24.49 23.48 19.70
C GLU A 206 25.51 24.46 19.13
N THR A 207 25.20 25.75 19.15
CA THR A 207 26.04 26.85 18.65
C THR A 207 26.39 27.81 19.75
#